data_AF-A0A1S3GUI5-F1
#
_entry.id   AF-A0A1S3GUI5-F1
#
_cell.length_a   1.000
_cell.length_b   1.000
_cell.length_c   1.000
_cell.angle_alpha   90.00
_cell.angle_beta   90.00
_cell.angle_gamma   90.00
#
_symmetry.space_group_name_H-M   'P 1'
#
loop_
_entity.id
_entity.type
_entity.pdbx_description
1 polymer ?
#
loop_
_entity_poly.entity_id
_entity_poly.type
_entity_poly.pdbx_seq_one_letter_code
_entity_poly.pdbx_strand_id
1 'polypeptide(L)'
;MRKSQNEALCEGLRVQIRELWDRLQIPEEERKAMDTFMTGSKAKIRKALQLEVDRLEELKMQNLKKVIEAIRAEVAQYWDQCFYSLEQRQAFSPYYADNFTETLLQQHDAEVVRLKNYYEAHKELFEGVHKWEESWRLFLEFEVLP
;
A
#
# COMPACT_ATOMS: atom_id res chain seq x y z
N MET A 1 5.42 -9.70 42.16
CA MET A 1 6.21 -9.42 40.93
C MET A 1 5.64 -10.05 39.67
N ARG A 2 5.51 -11.38 39.54
CA ARG A 2 4.98 -12.00 38.29
C ARG A 2 3.56 -11.55 37.88
N LYS A 3 2.66 -11.35 38.86
CA LYS A 3 1.28 -10.93 38.60
C LYS A 3 1.20 -9.49 38.05
N SER A 4 1.98 -8.57 38.62
CA SER A 4 2.04 -7.17 38.17
C SER A 4 2.70 -7.02 36.80
N GLN A 5 3.71 -7.84 36.50
CA GLN A 5 4.33 -7.88 35.16
C GLN A 5 3.36 -8.36 34.09
N ASN A 6 2.57 -9.41 34.37
CA ASN A 6 1.56 -9.89 33.43
C ASN A 6 0.46 -8.87 33.19
N GLU A 7 0.06 -8.13 34.22
CA GLU A 7 -0.94 -7.07 34.13
C GLU A 7 -0.44 -5.89 33.29
N ALA A 8 0.81 -5.44 33.51
CA ALA A 8 1.44 -4.41 32.70
C ALA A 8 1.56 -4.82 31.22
N LEU A 9 1.94 -6.07 30.94
CA LEU A 9 1.99 -6.59 29.56
C LEU A 9 0.61 -6.62 28.90
N CYS A 10 -0.43 -7.05 29.61
CA CYS A 10 -1.79 -7.06 29.06
C CYS A 10 -2.30 -5.64 28.79
N GLU A 11 -1.98 -4.66 29.65
CA GLU A 11 -2.37 -3.28 29.38
C GLU A 11 -1.61 -2.69 28.19
N GLY A 12 -0.33 -2.99 28.04
CA GLY A 12 0.44 -2.60 26.86
C GLY A 12 -0.18 -3.13 25.56
N LEU A 13 -0.57 -4.41 25.53
CA LEU A 13 -1.27 -4.99 24.37
C LEU A 13 -2.61 -4.31 24.09
N ARG A 14 -3.35 -3.90 25.12
CA ARG A 14 -4.63 -3.20 24.94
C ARG A 14 -4.47 -1.81 24.38
N VAL A 15 -3.44 -1.08 24.82
CA VAL A 15 -3.09 0.22 24.24
C VAL A 15 -2.79 0.06 22.76
N GLN A 16 -1.95 -0.91 22.39
CA GLN A 16 -1.64 -1.19 20.98
C GLN A 16 -2.89 -1.57 20.16
N ILE A 17 -3.78 -2.41 20.71
CA ILE A 17 -5.04 -2.78 20.04
C ILE A 17 -5.92 -1.54 19.80
N ARG A 18 -6.09 -0.66 20.79
CA ARG A 18 -6.90 0.56 20.66
C ARG A 18 -6.32 1.48 19.58
N GLU A 19 -5.00 1.68 19.59
CA GLU A 19 -4.30 2.46 18.55
C GLU A 19 -4.52 1.87 17.16
N LEU A 20 -4.37 0.56 17.00
CA LEU A 20 -4.61 -0.13 15.73
C LEU A 20 -6.07 -0.04 15.29
N TRP A 21 -7.02 -0.18 16.21
CA TRP A 21 -8.45 -0.02 15.91
C TRP A 21 -8.78 1.37 15.38
N ASP A 22 -8.21 2.42 15.98
CA ASP A 22 -8.46 3.79 15.55
C ASP A 22 -7.80 4.07 14.20
N ARG A 23 -6.55 3.62 14.00
CA ARG A 23 -5.83 3.79 12.73
C ARG A 23 -6.44 2.99 11.58
N LEU A 24 -6.92 1.77 11.84
CA LEU A 24 -7.55 0.91 10.84
C LEU A 24 -9.07 1.14 10.73
N GLN A 25 -9.62 2.06 11.52
CA GLN A 25 -11.05 2.38 11.56
C GLN A 25 -11.94 1.14 11.75
N ILE A 26 -11.55 0.26 12.68
CA ILE A 26 -12.28 -0.98 12.95
C ILE A 26 -13.69 -0.66 13.50
N PRO A 27 -14.76 -1.26 12.96
CA PRO A 27 -16.13 -1.03 13.40
C PRO A 27 -16.36 -1.36 14.88
N GLU A 28 -17.27 -0.62 15.51
CA GLU A 28 -17.56 -0.78 16.94
C GLU A 28 -18.09 -2.18 17.28
N GLU A 29 -18.77 -2.84 16.35
CA GLU A 29 -19.24 -4.23 16.50
C GLU A 29 -18.08 -5.21 16.67
N GLU A 30 -17.01 -5.04 15.91
CA GLU A 30 -15.79 -5.86 16.03
C GLU A 30 -15.04 -5.54 17.33
N ARG A 31 -15.01 -4.27 17.75
CA ARG A 31 -14.41 -3.86 19.02
C ARG A 31 -15.13 -4.50 20.22
N LYS A 32 -16.47 -4.50 20.21
CA LYS A 32 -17.31 -5.11 21.26
C LYS A 32 -17.10 -6.61 21.42
N ALA A 33 -16.79 -7.32 20.33
CA ALA A 33 -16.48 -8.75 20.39
C ALA A 33 -15.26 -9.04 21.29
N MET A 34 -14.39 -8.05 21.49
CA MET A 34 -13.19 -8.16 22.31
C MET A 34 -13.37 -7.74 23.78
N ASP A 35 -14.51 -7.16 24.19
CA ASP A 35 -14.75 -6.61 25.54
C ASP A 35 -14.42 -7.59 26.66
N THR A 36 -14.73 -8.87 26.47
CA THR A 36 -14.46 -9.93 27.46
C THR A 36 -12.96 -10.19 27.69
N PHE A 37 -12.09 -9.78 26.76
CA PHE A 37 -10.64 -9.86 26.85
C PHE A 37 -9.98 -8.52 27.24
N MET A 38 -10.76 -7.43 27.27
CA MET A 38 -10.34 -6.10 27.68
C MET A 38 -10.30 -5.90 29.20
N THR A 39 -10.56 -6.95 29.99
CA THR A 39 -10.39 -6.95 31.46
C THR A 39 -9.58 -8.15 31.97
N GLY A 40 -8.85 -7.99 33.08
CA GLY A 40 -8.06 -9.05 33.72
C GLY A 40 -6.71 -9.38 33.04
N SER A 41 -5.92 -10.25 33.67
CA SER A 41 -4.53 -10.56 33.29
C SER A 41 -4.19 -12.05 33.28
N LYS A 42 -5.21 -12.91 33.13
CA LYS A 42 -5.02 -14.37 33.04
C LYS A 42 -4.30 -14.75 31.74
N ALA A 43 -3.56 -15.86 31.74
CA ALA A 43 -2.81 -16.32 30.57
C ALA A 43 -3.66 -16.48 29.30
N LYS A 44 -4.92 -16.93 29.43
CA LYS A 44 -5.87 -17.01 28.30
C LYS A 44 -6.16 -15.64 27.69
N ILE A 45 -6.30 -14.61 28.53
CA ILE A 45 -6.57 -13.22 28.11
C ILE A 45 -5.34 -12.66 27.39
N ARG A 46 -4.15 -12.86 27.95
CA ARG A 46 -2.89 -12.47 27.29
C ARG A 46 -2.75 -13.09 25.89
N LYS A 47 -3.05 -14.40 25.75
CA LYS A 47 -3.01 -15.08 24.45
C LYS A 47 -4.03 -14.51 23.46
N ALA A 48 -5.24 -14.18 23.92
CA ALA A 48 -6.26 -13.56 23.09
C ALA A 48 -5.86 -12.14 22.64
N LEU A 49 -5.29 -11.33 23.54
CA LEU A 49 -4.78 -10.00 23.21
C LEU A 49 -3.64 -10.07 22.17
N GLN A 50 -2.69 -11.00 22.35
CA GLN A 50 -1.62 -11.17 21.36
C GLN A 50 -2.15 -11.58 19.99
N LEU A 51 -3.10 -12.53 19.96
CA LEU A 51 -3.72 -12.96 18.70
C LEU A 51 -4.43 -11.81 17.98
N GLU A 52 -5.10 -10.92 18.72
CA GLU A 52 -5.75 -9.76 18.13
C GLU A 52 -4.73 -8.73 17.62
N VAL A 53 -3.63 -8.49 18.34
CA VAL A 53 -2.52 -7.65 17.83
C VAL A 53 -1.99 -8.23 16.53
N ASP A 54 -1.70 -9.53 16.48
CA ASP A 54 -1.16 -10.19 15.29
C ASP A 54 -2.15 -10.08 14.11
N ARG A 55 -3.45 -10.27 14.37
CA ARG A 55 -4.51 -10.10 13.36
C ARG A 55 -4.58 -8.68 12.81
N LEU A 56 -4.50 -7.67 13.69
CA LEU A 56 -4.57 -6.26 13.30
C LEU A 56 -3.33 -5.80 12.54
N GLU A 57 -2.14 -6.28 12.94
CA GLU A 57 -0.90 -6.00 12.20
C GLU A 57 -0.91 -6.64 10.81
N GLU A 58 -1.42 -7.87 10.67
CA GLU A 58 -1.63 -8.52 9.38
C GLU A 58 -2.62 -7.73 8.51
N LEU A 59 -3.75 -7.28 9.08
CA LEU A 59 -4.72 -6.45 8.38
C LEU A 59 -4.10 -5.11 7.92
N LYS A 60 -3.27 -4.48 8.76
CA LYS A 60 -2.52 -3.27 8.40
C LYS A 60 -1.60 -3.54 7.21
N MET A 61 -0.86 -4.64 7.23
CA MET A 61 0.03 -5.05 6.14
C MET A 61 -0.74 -5.30 4.85
N GLN A 62 -1.87 -6.00 4.91
CA GLN A 62 -2.74 -6.24 3.75
C GLN A 62 -3.30 -4.95 3.16
N ASN A 63 -3.70 -4.00 4.01
CA ASN A 63 -4.15 -2.68 3.57
C ASN A 63 -3.01 -1.91 2.87
N LEU A 64 -1.81 -1.88 3.46
CA LEU A 64 -0.63 -1.26 2.84
C LEU A 64 -0.30 -1.89 1.49
N LYS A 65 -0.33 -3.23 1.42
CA LYS A 65 -0.11 -3.98 0.19
C LYS A 65 -1.06 -3.56 -0.92
N LYS A 66 -2.36 -3.56 -0.64
CA LYS A 66 -3.38 -3.17 -1.62
C LYS A 66 -3.16 -1.75 -2.14
N VAL A 67 -2.84 -0.80 -1.26
CA VAL A 67 -2.59 0.60 -1.65
C VAL A 67 -1.31 0.71 -2.50
N ILE A 68 -0.22 0.08 -2.07
CA ILE A 68 1.05 0.11 -2.79
C ILE A 68 0.91 -0.54 -4.17
N GLU A 69 0.21 -1.67 -4.29
CA GLU A 69 -0.04 -2.33 -5.58
C GLU A 69 -0.87 -1.44 -6.53
N ALA A 70 -1.86 -0.71 -6.02
CA ALA A 70 -2.61 0.25 -6.81
C ALA A 70 -1.71 1.40 -7.30
N ILE A 71 -0.85 1.94 -6.44
CA ILE A 71 0.11 2.98 -6.84
C ILE A 71 1.13 2.44 -7.84
N ARG A 72 1.60 1.20 -7.70
CA ARG A 72 2.50 0.55 -8.68
C ARG A 72 1.86 0.45 -10.05
N ALA A 73 0.58 0.09 -10.13
CA ALA A 73 -0.15 0.08 -11.39
C ALA A 73 -0.20 1.48 -12.02
N GLU A 74 -0.44 2.52 -11.21
CA GLU A 74 -0.42 3.92 -11.68
C GLU A 74 0.97 4.36 -12.14
N VAL A 75 2.02 4.04 -11.38
CA VAL A 75 3.43 4.29 -11.75
C VAL A 75 3.77 3.63 -13.08
N ALA A 76 3.37 2.36 -13.27
CA ALA A 76 3.60 1.63 -14.52
C ALA A 76 2.87 2.30 -15.70
N GLN A 77 1.64 2.75 -15.50
CA GLN A 77 0.89 3.49 -16.51
C GLN A 77 1.61 4.79 -16.90
N TYR A 78 2.10 5.57 -15.93
CA TYR A 78 2.86 6.79 -16.23
C TYR A 78 4.20 6.49 -16.91
N TRP A 79 4.87 5.40 -16.54
CA TRP A 79 6.07 4.95 -17.25
C TRP A 79 5.79 4.61 -18.72
N ASP A 80 4.66 3.96 -19.02
CA ASP A 80 4.25 3.69 -20.40
C ASP A 80 3.95 5.00 -21.15
N GLN A 81 3.18 5.91 -20.55
CA GLN A 81 2.82 7.21 -21.14
C GLN A 81 4.03 8.13 -21.38
N CYS A 82 5.06 8.01 -20.54
CA CYS A 82 6.29 8.79 -20.66
C CYS A 82 7.40 8.04 -21.40
N PHE A 83 7.10 6.88 -22.00
CA PHE A 83 8.04 6.05 -22.76
C PHE A 83 9.32 5.66 -21.99
N TYR A 84 9.19 5.38 -20.69
CA TYR A 84 10.33 4.98 -19.85
C TYR A 84 10.93 3.66 -20.32
N SER A 85 12.26 3.63 -20.49
CA SER A 85 13.03 2.43 -20.77
C SER A 85 13.04 1.47 -19.59
N LEU A 86 13.38 0.20 -19.84
CA LEU A 86 13.51 -0.79 -18.77
C LEU A 86 14.52 -0.36 -17.69
N GLU A 87 15.65 0.22 -18.09
CA GLU A 87 16.68 0.71 -17.16
C GLU A 87 16.14 1.84 -16.27
N GLN A 88 15.38 2.78 -16.84
CA GLN A 88 14.76 3.87 -16.07
C GLN A 88 13.72 3.34 -15.08
N ARG A 89 12.94 2.32 -15.45
CA ARG A 89 11.99 1.67 -14.53
C ARG A 89 12.71 0.95 -13.39
N GLN A 90 13.79 0.24 -13.71
CA GLN A 90 14.62 -0.47 -12.73
C GLN A 90 15.34 0.46 -11.74
N ALA A 91 15.60 1.71 -12.14
CA ALA A 91 16.19 2.71 -11.26
C ALA A 91 15.32 3.02 -10.02
N PHE A 92 13.99 2.85 -10.11
CA PHE A 92 13.10 2.93 -8.95
C PHE A 92 12.96 1.56 -8.27
N SER A 93 14.02 1.12 -7.60
CA SER A 93 14.08 -0.18 -6.93
C SER A 93 12.92 -0.48 -5.94
N PRO A 94 12.35 0.50 -5.19
CA PRO A 94 11.19 0.26 -4.32
C PRO A 94 9.97 -0.36 -5.02
N TYR A 95 9.84 -0.19 -6.34
CA TYR A 95 8.79 -0.83 -7.15
C TYR A 95 8.74 -2.36 -7.01
N TYR A 96 9.88 -3.00 -6.74
CA TYR A 96 10.01 -4.46 -6.67
C TYR A 96 10.09 -5.01 -5.24
N ALA A 97 9.89 -4.17 -4.22
CA ALA A 97 9.97 -4.60 -2.83
C ALA A 97 8.72 -5.36 -2.38
N ASP A 98 8.88 -6.50 -1.72
CA ASP A 98 7.74 -7.29 -1.20
C ASP A 98 7.44 -7.03 0.29
N ASN A 99 8.25 -6.18 0.93
CA ASN A 99 8.06 -5.81 2.33
C ASN A 99 7.18 -4.56 2.46
N PHE A 100 5.87 -4.76 2.65
CA PHE A 100 4.89 -3.68 2.72
C PHE A 100 4.96 -2.93 4.06
N THR A 101 5.50 -1.71 3.99
CA THR A 101 5.70 -0.83 5.14
C THR A 101 5.18 0.57 4.83
N GLU A 102 4.94 1.37 5.87
CA GLU A 102 4.54 2.78 5.70
C GLU A 102 5.62 3.60 4.97
N THR A 103 6.90 3.32 5.21
CA THR A 103 8.01 3.93 4.47
C THR A 103 7.94 3.58 2.98
N LEU A 104 7.64 2.33 2.65
CA LEU A 104 7.49 1.91 1.25
C LEU A 104 6.33 2.64 0.57
N LEU A 105 5.20 2.81 1.27
CA LEU A 105 4.07 3.58 0.78
C LEU A 105 4.47 5.04 0.48
N GLN A 106 5.14 5.71 1.42
CA GLN A 106 5.61 7.09 1.25
C GLN A 106 6.54 7.26 0.04
N GLN A 107 7.41 6.27 -0.23
CA GLN A 107 8.26 6.28 -1.41
C GLN A 107 7.45 6.19 -2.72
N HIS A 108 6.40 5.37 -2.75
CA HIS A 108 5.53 5.24 -3.90
C HIS A 108 4.66 6.49 -4.11
N ASP A 109 4.14 7.08 -3.04
CA ASP A 109 3.39 8.34 -3.10
C ASP A 109 4.25 9.49 -3.66
N ALA A 110 5.51 9.60 -3.20
CA ALA A 110 6.43 10.60 -3.73
C ALA A 110 6.74 10.37 -5.21
N GLU A 111 6.96 9.12 -5.61
CA GLU A 111 7.29 8.77 -7.00
C GLU A 111 6.12 9.03 -7.95
N VAL A 112 4.90 8.65 -7.57
CA VAL A 112 3.73 8.86 -8.43
C VAL A 112 3.43 10.34 -8.62
N VAL A 113 3.61 11.16 -7.56
CA VAL A 113 3.50 12.62 -7.66
C VAL A 113 4.58 13.19 -8.59
N ARG A 114 5.82 12.72 -8.47
CA ARG A 114 6.92 13.13 -9.35
C ARG A 114 6.62 12.81 -10.82
N LEU A 115 6.12 11.61 -11.10
CA LEU A 115 5.77 11.17 -12.46
C LEU A 115 4.59 11.96 -13.02
N LYS A 116 3.55 12.20 -12.23
CA LYS A 116 2.42 13.05 -12.62
C LYS A 116 2.86 14.45 -13.03
N ASN A 117 3.70 15.08 -12.20
CA ASN A 117 4.23 16.41 -12.49
C ASN A 117 5.10 16.40 -13.76
N TYR A 118 5.91 15.37 -13.95
CA TYR A 118 6.74 15.23 -15.14
C TYR A 118 5.89 15.05 -16.41
N TYR A 119 4.87 14.18 -16.36
CA TYR A 119 3.94 13.97 -17.46
C TYR A 119 3.20 15.26 -17.81
N GLU A 120 2.59 15.93 -16.83
CA GLU A 120 1.83 17.17 -17.08
C GLU A 120 2.72 18.28 -17.66
N ALA A 121 3.99 18.38 -17.23
CA ALA A 121 4.94 19.35 -17.78
C ALA A 121 5.31 19.09 -19.26
N HIS A 122 5.16 17.86 -19.74
CA HIS A 122 5.55 17.45 -21.10
C HIS A 122 4.38 16.81 -21.88
N LYS A 123 3.15 17.07 -21.44
CA LYS A 123 1.96 16.35 -21.89
C LYS A 123 1.75 16.44 -23.39
N GLU A 124 1.87 17.65 -23.95
CA GLU A 124 1.70 17.90 -25.39
C GLU A 124 2.71 17.10 -26.23
N LEU A 125 3.94 16.95 -25.74
CA LEU A 125 4.97 16.15 -26.41
C LEU A 125 4.58 14.67 -26.42
N PHE A 126 4.23 14.11 -25.26
CA PHE A 126 3.86 12.69 -25.15
C PHE A 126 2.59 12.36 -25.93
N GLU A 127 1.55 13.21 -25.86
CA GLU A 127 0.34 13.05 -26.66
C GLU A 127 0.63 13.16 -28.17
N GLY A 128 1.54 14.05 -28.57
CA GLY A 128 1.99 14.18 -29.95
C GLY A 128 2.65 12.90 -30.46
N VAL A 129 3.55 12.30 -29.67
CA VAL A 129 4.20 11.02 -30.00
C VAL A 129 3.19 9.90 -30.10
N HIS A 130 2.25 9.78 -29.15
CA HIS A 130 1.20 8.76 -29.20
C HIS A 130 0.33 8.89 -30.45
N LYS A 131 -0.16 10.10 -30.76
CA LYS A 131 -0.98 10.34 -31.96
C LYS A 131 -0.22 10.00 -33.24
N TRP A 132 1.07 10.34 -33.30
CA TRP A 132 1.90 10.01 -34.45
C TRP A 132 2.03 8.48 -34.61
N GLU A 133 2.31 7.76 -33.52
CA GLU A 133 2.44 6.30 -33.55
C GLU A 133 1.14 5.61 -33.98
N GLU A 134 -0.01 6.04 -33.45
CA GLU A 134 -1.33 5.52 -33.84
C GLU A 134 -1.63 5.80 -35.31
N SER A 135 -1.39 7.03 -35.77
CA SER A 135 -1.60 7.41 -37.17
C SER A 135 -0.72 6.60 -38.11
N TRP A 136 0.54 6.37 -37.72
CA TRP A 136 1.49 5.57 -38.48
C TRP A 136 1.07 4.10 -38.56
N ARG A 137 0.61 3.52 -37.44
CA ARG A 137 0.09 2.16 -37.38
C ARG A 137 -1.12 1.97 -38.30
N LEU A 138 -2.09 2.89 -38.24
CA LEU A 138 -3.26 2.88 -39.12
C LEU A 138 -2.86 2.98 -40.60
N PHE A 139 -1.92 3.86 -40.91
CA PHE A 139 -1.40 4.00 -42.27
C PHE A 139 -0.82 2.67 -42.79
N LEU A 140 0.01 1.99 -41.99
CA LEU A 140 0.56 0.68 -42.36
C LEU A 140 -0.53 -0.39 -42.53
N GLU A 141 -1.56 -0.40 -41.69
CA GLU A 141 -2.70 -1.31 -41.85
C GLU A 141 -3.43 -1.09 -43.19
N PHE A 142 -3.58 0.17 -43.62
CA PHE A 142 -4.17 0.49 -44.92
C PHE A 142 -3.27 0.16 -46.11
N GLU A 143 -1.94 0.30 -46.00
CA GLU A 143 -1.01 -0.07 -47.09
C GLU A 143 -0.82 -1.59 -47.24
N VAL A 144 -1.07 -2.37 -46.17
CA VAL A 144 -0.95 -3.85 -46.17
C VAL A 144 -2.25 -4.55 -46.61
N LEU A 145 -3.36 -3.82 -46.72
CA LEU A 145 -4.61 -4.33 -47.29
C LEU A 145 -4.55 -4.27 -48.84
N PRO A 146 -4.64 -5.42 -49.55
CA PRO A 146 -4.58 -5.49 -51.02
C PRO A 146 -5.82 -4.90 -51.73
#